data_AF-A0A2Z6R6W9-F1
#
_entry.id   AF-A0A2Z6R6W9-F1
#
_cell.length_a   1.000
_cell.length_b   1.000
_cell.length_c   1.000
_cell.angle_alpha   90.00
_cell.angle_beta   90.00
_cell.angle_gamma   90.00
#
_symmetry.space_group_name_H-M   'P 1'
#
loop_
_entity.id
_entity.type
_entity.pdbx_description
1 polymer ?
#
loop_
_entity_poly.entity_id
_entity_poly.type
_entity_poly.pdbx_seq_one_letter_code
_entity_poly.pdbx_strand_id
1 'polypeptide(L)'
;MSELRKDMRDALRRDLFWNLARLPQESQLDIEKTFESQKDLVKKRRRSKTIAKLKNLKDPLIEQFKDEELLPIVRDNGYHSPEFSSEDEVDEKNKIVVRNLRWRSSTLRRFLYYVDKNTKSGIKKRERVYRPSEYVEEAAPSDAPDILLRELDF
;
A
#
# COMPACT_ATOMS: atom_id res chain seq x y z
N MET A 1 -20.71 -7.57 -47.00
CA MET A 1 -19.85 -6.77 -46.09
C MET A 1 -20.43 -5.37 -46.03
N SER A 2 -20.90 -4.91 -44.88
CA SER A 2 -21.43 -3.55 -44.73
C SER A 2 -20.29 -2.54 -44.65
N GLU A 3 -20.20 -1.64 -45.63
CA GLU A 3 -19.27 -0.52 -45.56
C GLU A 3 -19.69 0.45 -44.46
N LEU A 4 -18.78 0.69 -43.51
CA LEU A 4 -18.95 1.70 -42.49
C LEU A 4 -19.07 3.08 -43.15
N ARG A 5 -20.06 3.90 -42.76
CA ARG A 5 -20.24 5.23 -43.36
C ARG A 5 -18.98 6.10 -43.14
N LYS A 6 -18.67 6.96 -44.12
CA LYS A 6 -17.41 7.73 -44.19
C LYS A 6 -17.24 8.69 -42.99
N ASP A 7 -18.33 9.33 -42.58
CA ASP A 7 -18.44 10.16 -41.38
C ASP A 7 -18.07 9.40 -40.10
N MET A 8 -18.55 8.16 -39.95
CA MET A 8 -18.25 7.30 -38.81
C MET A 8 -16.77 6.88 -38.80
N ARG A 9 -16.22 6.55 -39.98
CA ARG A 9 -14.78 6.26 -40.13
C ARG A 9 -13.91 7.45 -39.72
N ASP A 10 -14.32 8.66 -40.11
CA ASP A 10 -13.56 9.88 -39.80
C ASP A 10 -13.71 10.30 -38.34
N ALA A 11 -14.85 10.03 -37.71
CA ALA A 11 -15.03 10.22 -36.27
C ALA A 11 -14.11 9.27 -35.47
N LEU A 12 -14.10 7.98 -35.82
CA LEU A 12 -13.23 6.98 -35.16
C LEU A 12 -11.74 7.29 -35.35
N ARG A 13 -11.32 7.77 -36.53
CA ARG A 13 -9.93 8.18 -36.77
C ARG A 13 -9.52 9.36 -35.88
N ARG A 14 -10.38 10.37 -35.73
CA ARG A 14 -10.10 11.53 -34.86
C ARG A 14 -10.02 11.11 -33.40
N ASP A 15 -10.93 10.26 -32.95
CA ASP A 15 -10.93 9.75 -31.58
C ASP A 15 -9.68 8.91 -31.30
N LEU A 16 -9.32 8.01 -32.22
CA LEU A 16 -8.07 7.24 -32.16
C LEU A 16 -6.84 8.14 -32.11
N PHE A 17 -6.78 9.19 -32.94
CA PHE A 17 -5.67 10.14 -32.95
C PHE A 17 -5.54 10.86 -31.59
N TRP A 18 -6.64 11.36 -31.03
CA TRP A 18 -6.61 12.01 -29.72
C TRP A 18 -6.28 11.06 -28.58
N ASN A 19 -6.74 9.81 -28.65
CA ASN A 19 -6.39 8.79 -27.66
C ASN A 19 -4.89 8.44 -27.73
N LEU A 20 -4.33 8.27 -28.93
CA LEU A 20 -2.89 8.05 -29.12
C LEU A 20 -2.05 9.25 -28.64
N ALA A 21 -2.50 10.49 -28.91
CA ALA A 21 -1.81 11.70 -28.47
C ALA A 21 -1.83 11.91 -26.94
N ARG A 22 -2.76 11.26 -26.22
CA ARG A 22 -2.87 11.29 -24.75
C ARG A 22 -2.13 10.15 -24.07
N LEU A 23 -1.75 9.09 -24.79
CA LEU A 23 -0.95 8.02 -24.24
C LEU A 23 0.45 8.58 -23.95
N PRO A 24 0.96 8.45 -22.71
CA PRO A 24 2.35 8.80 -22.44
C PRO A 24 3.25 7.90 -23.31
N GLN A 25 4.33 8.46 -23.87
CA GLN A 25 5.34 7.64 -24.54
C GLN A 25 5.93 6.63 -23.55
N GLU A 26 6.31 5.44 -24.00
CA GLU A 26 6.90 4.40 -23.14
C GLU A 26 8.17 4.90 -22.40
N SER A 27 8.90 5.84 -23.00
CA SER A 27 10.05 6.53 -22.37
C SER A 27 9.68 7.51 -21.25
N GLN A 28 8.40 7.92 -21.13
CA GLN A 28 7.87 8.75 -20.05
C GLN A 28 7.26 7.95 -18.90
N LEU A 29 6.95 6.66 -19.11
CA LEU A 29 6.36 5.79 -18.09
C LEU A 29 7.43 4.90 -17.47
N ASP A 30 7.92 5.30 -16.30
CA ASP A 30 8.65 4.41 -15.42
C ASP A 30 7.66 3.37 -14.85
N ILE A 31 7.64 2.19 -15.47
CA ILE A 31 6.72 1.09 -15.16
C ILE A 31 6.88 0.65 -13.71
N GLU A 32 8.13 0.54 -13.23
CA GLU A 32 8.44 0.10 -11.87
C GLU A 32 7.90 1.11 -10.85
N LYS A 33 8.22 2.39 -11.06
CA LYS A 33 7.71 3.47 -10.21
C LYS A 33 6.19 3.56 -10.23
N THR A 34 5.57 3.34 -11.38
CA THR A 34 4.10 3.35 -11.52
C THR A 34 3.48 2.18 -10.78
N PHE A 35 4.07 0.99 -10.87
CA PHE A 35 3.60 -0.20 -10.17
C PHE A 35 3.69 -0.04 -8.64
N GLU A 36 4.83 0.40 -8.12
CA GLU A 36 5.00 0.63 -6.68
C GLU A 36 4.06 1.73 -6.18
N SER A 37 3.86 2.81 -6.94
CA SER A 37 2.88 3.86 -6.60
C SER A 37 1.45 3.31 -6.51
N GLN A 38 1.02 2.48 -7.46
CA GLN A 38 -0.31 1.87 -7.42
C GLN A 38 -0.47 0.89 -6.25
N LYS A 39 0.53 0.05 -6.01
CA LYS A 39 0.59 -0.87 -4.87
C LYS A 39 0.47 -0.10 -3.56
N ASP A 40 1.15 1.03 -3.45
CA ASP A 40 1.09 1.91 -2.29
C ASP A 40 -0.30 2.50 -2.06
N LEU A 41 -0.93 3.02 -3.12
CA LEU A 41 -2.29 3.55 -3.04
C LEU A 41 -3.30 2.49 -2.59
N VAL A 42 -3.17 1.24 -3.09
CA VAL A 42 -4.04 0.13 -2.70
C VAL A 42 -3.85 -0.22 -1.22
N LYS A 43 -2.61 -0.30 -0.75
CA LYS A 43 -2.27 -0.58 0.66
C LYS A 43 -2.86 0.47 1.58
N LYS A 44 -2.60 1.75 1.29
CA LYS A 44 -3.14 2.91 2.01
C LYS A 44 -4.66 2.84 2.13
N ARG A 45 -5.34 2.63 1.00
CA ARG A 45 -6.81 2.56 0.96
C ARG A 45 -7.37 1.41 1.80
N ARG A 46 -6.72 0.23 1.79
CA ARG A 46 -7.15 -0.93 2.58
C ARG A 46 -7.04 -0.66 4.08
N ARG A 47 -5.89 -0.16 4.54
CA ARG A 47 -5.67 0.15 5.95
C ARG A 47 -6.58 1.26 6.46
N SER A 48 -6.75 2.32 5.67
CA SER A 48 -7.70 3.40 5.97
C SER A 48 -9.12 2.86 6.23
N LYS A 49 -9.60 1.95 5.36
CA LYS A 49 -10.90 1.30 5.53
C LYS A 49 -10.94 0.42 6.77
N THR A 50 -9.87 -0.31 7.08
CA THR A 50 -9.80 -1.15 8.28
C THR A 50 -9.82 -0.30 9.55
N ILE A 51 -9.00 0.74 9.63
CA ILE A 51 -8.96 1.65 10.80
C ILE A 51 -10.33 2.30 11.01
N ALA A 52 -10.96 2.82 9.94
CA ALA A 52 -12.32 3.37 10.03
C ALA A 52 -13.35 2.33 10.51
N LYS A 53 -13.26 1.09 10.01
CA LYS A 53 -14.12 -0.01 10.47
C LYS A 53 -13.91 -0.30 11.96
N LEU A 54 -12.66 -0.40 12.41
CA LEU A 54 -12.35 -0.70 13.80
C LEU A 54 -12.79 0.43 14.74
N LYS A 55 -12.65 1.70 14.32
CA LYS A 55 -13.24 2.85 15.03
C LYS A 55 -14.75 2.73 15.19
N ASN A 56 -15.46 2.42 14.11
CA ASN A 56 -16.92 2.24 14.16
C ASN A 56 -17.36 1.09 15.08
N LEU A 57 -16.51 0.08 15.25
CA LEU A 57 -16.74 -1.04 16.16
C LEU A 57 -16.33 -0.74 17.61
N LYS A 58 -15.79 0.46 17.90
CA LYS A 58 -15.20 0.81 19.19
C LYS A 58 -14.19 -0.24 19.65
N ASP A 59 -13.30 -0.59 18.72
CA ASP A 59 -12.25 -1.56 18.99
C ASP A 59 -11.34 -1.05 20.13
N PRO A 60 -11.15 -1.81 21.22
CA PRO A 60 -10.44 -1.34 22.42
C PRO A 60 -8.98 -0.95 22.18
N LEU A 61 -8.35 -1.47 21.12
CA LEU A 61 -6.98 -1.10 20.77
C LEU A 61 -6.97 0.21 19.98
N ILE A 62 -7.91 0.41 19.06
CA ILE A 62 -8.01 1.63 18.26
C ILE A 62 -8.48 2.83 19.09
N GLU A 63 -9.33 2.62 20.10
CA GLU A 63 -9.78 3.69 21.01
C GLU A 63 -8.65 4.27 21.88
N GLN A 64 -7.50 3.59 21.98
CA GLN A 64 -6.35 4.10 22.74
C GLN A 64 -5.55 5.18 21.98
N PHE A 65 -5.77 5.29 20.67
CA PHE A 65 -5.09 6.27 19.83
C PHE A 65 -6.01 7.45 19.52
N LYS A 66 -5.47 8.66 19.59
CA LYS A 66 -6.18 9.86 19.13
C LYS A 66 -6.30 9.86 17.61
N ASP A 67 -7.23 10.64 17.10
CA ASP A 67 -7.45 10.75 15.66
C ASP A 67 -6.22 11.28 14.94
N GLU A 68 -5.53 12.27 15.52
CA GLU A 68 -4.32 12.88 14.99
C GLU A 68 -3.15 11.89 14.90
N GLU A 69 -3.10 10.94 15.82
CA GLU A 69 -2.06 9.92 15.91
C GLU A 69 -2.21 8.83 14.84
N LEU A 70 -3.46 8.57 14.43
CA LEU A 70 -3.77 7.65 13.35
C LEU A 70 -3.61 8.29 11.97
N LEU A 71 -3.57 9.62 11.86
CA LEU A 71 -3.49 10.30 10.57
C LEU A 71 -2.26 9.91 9.74
N PRO A 72 -1.02 9.88 10.28
CA PRO A 72 0.14 9.55 9.46
C PRO A 72 0.09 8.11 8.95
N ILE A 73 -0.39 7.18 9.77
CA ILE A 73 -0.55 5.76 9.39
C ILE A 73 -1.62 5.60 8.29
N VAL A 74 -2.64 6.46 8.28
CA VAL A 74 -3.69 6.48 7.25
C VAL A 74 -3.22 7.18 5.97
N ARG A 75 -2.35 8.18 6.08
CA ARG A 75 -1.96 9.06 4.97
C ARG A 75 -0.69 8.62 4.25
N ASP A 76 0.25 7.99 4.94
CA ASP A 76 1.58 7.76 4.43
C ASP A 76 2.00 6.30 4.66
N ASN A 77 2.52 5.69 3.59
CA ASN A 77 2.98 4.31 3.64
C ASN A 77 4.36 4.15 4.28
N GLY A 78 5.15 5.22 4.43
CA GLY A 78 6.46 5.19 5.08
C GLY A 78 6.40 4.70 6.54
N TYR A 79 5.22 4.75 7.16
CA TYR A 79 5.00 4.19 8.49
C TYR A 79 4.82 2.67 8.50
N HIS A 80 4.66 2.03 7.35
CA HIS A 80 4.32 0.62 7.25
C HIS A 80 5.54 -0.30 7.11
N SER A 81 5.28 -1.60 7.19
CA SER A 81 6.31 -2.62 6.95
C SER A 81 6.64 -2.78 5.48
N PRO A 82 7.94 -2.69 5.11
CA PRO A 82 8.43 -3.08 3.80
C PRO A 82 8.02 -4.53 3.48
N GLU A 83 7.59 -4.73 2.24
CA GLU A 83 7.17 -6.03 1.72
C GLU A 83 8.06 -6.39 0.53
N PHE A 84 8.84 -7.47 0.68
CA PHE A 84 9.73 -7.97 -0.36
C PHE A 84 9.15 -9.23 -1.01
N SER A 85 9.29 -9.33 -2.33
CA SER A 85 9.07 -10.58 -3.05
C SER A 85 10.20 -11.54 -2.67
N SER A 86 9.89 -12.79 -2.35
CA SER A 86 10.88 -13.83 -2.03
C SER A 86 11.68 -14.33 -3.24
N GLU A 87 11.91 -13.47 -4.25
CA GLU A 87 12.56 -13.81 -5.52
C GLU A 87 13.94 -14.48 -5.35
N ASP A 88 14.55 -14.33 -4.18
CA ASP A 88 15.86 -14.90 -3.83
C ASP A 88 15.82 -16.38 -3.38
N GLU A 89 14.64 -16.97 -3.12
CA GLU A 89 14.53 -18.38 -2.70
C GLU A 89 13.80 -19.22 -3.77
N VAL A 90 14.56 -20.14 -4.38
CA VAL A 90 14.24 -20.91 -5.59
C VAL A 90 12.91 -21.69 -5.49
N ASP A 91 12.46 -21.98 -4.26
CA ASP A 91 11.28 -22.77 -3.93
C ASP A 91 10.10 -21.96 -3.35
N GLU A 92 10.24 -20.65 -3.13
CA GLU A 92 9.30 -19.83 -2.37
C GLU A 92 8.53 -18.78 -3.20
N LYS A 93 8.32 -19.01 -4.50
CA LYS A 93 7.83 -18.01 -5.48
C LYS A 93 6.47 -17.34 -5.18
N ASN A 94 5.78 -17.72 -4.11
CA ASN A 94 4.48 -17.18 -3.70
C ASN A 94 4.45 -16.58 -2.28
N LYS A 95 5.61 -16.22 -1.71
CA LYS A 95 5.69 -15.57 -0.39
C LYS A 95 5.99 -14.09 -0.53
N ILE A 96 5.53 -13.32 0.46
CA ILE A 96 5.85 -11.91 0.66
C ILE A 96 6.48 -11.84 2.04
N VAL A 97 7.76 -11.47 2.10
CA VAL A 97 8.47 -11.28 3.36
C VAL A 97 8.19 -9.86 3.86
N VAL A 98 7.63 -9.78 5.07
CA VAL A 98 7.28 -8.52 5.71
C VAL A 98 8.27 -8.25 6.84
N ARG A 99 9.03 -7.16 6.73
CA ARG A 99 10.10 -6.78 7.69
C ARG A 99 9.70 -5.55 8.52
N ASN A 100 10.45 -5.27 9.58
CA ASN A 100 10.26 -4.07 10.39
C ASN A 100 11.21 -2.94 9.98
N LEU A 101 10.80 -1.69 10.17
CA LEU A 101 11.70 -0.55 10.14
C LEU A 101 12.30 -0.36 11.53
N ARG A 102 13.61 -0.15 11.60
CA ARG A 102 14.35 -0.09 12.87
C ARG A 102 13.87 1.04 13.78
N TRP A 103 13.52 2.20 13.22
CA TRP A 103 13.10 3.38 13.96
C TRP A 103 11.70 3.28 14.58
N ARG A 104 10.87 2.31 14.17
CA ARG A 104 9.50 2.16 14.71
C ARG A 104 9.54 1.61 16.14
N SER A 105 8.75 2.20 17.05
CA SER A 105 8.54 1.63 18.38
C SER A 105 7.91 0.24 18.32
N SER A 106 8.06 -0.56 19.38
CA SER A 106 7.42 -1.88 19.44
C SER A 106 5.89 -1.77 19.39
N THR A 107 5.35 -0.70 19.97
CA THR A 107 3.93 -0.31 19.91
C THR A 107 3.44 -0.14 18.48
N LEU A 108 4.13 0.67 17.68
CA LEU A 108 3.73 0.89 16.28
C LEU A 108 3.80 -0.41 15.49
N ARG A 109 4.83 -1.24 15.73
CA ARG A 109 4.95 -2.55 15.06
C ARG A 109 3.76 -3.46 15.38
N ARG A 110 3.38 -3.56 16.66
CA ARG A 110 2.21 -4.35 17.10
C ARG A 110 0.91 -3.82 16.50
N PHE A 111 0.72 -2.50 16.52
CA PHE A 111 -0.46 -1.86 15.95
C PHE A 111 -0.62 -2.15 14.45
N LEU A 112 0.46 -1.98 13.67
CA LEU A 112 0.43 -2.22 12.23
C LEU A 112 0.14 -3.69 11.91
N TYR A 113 0.74 -4.61 12.67
CA TYR A 113 0.45 -6.03 12.55
C TYR A 113 -1.04 -6.31 12.81
N TYR A 114 -1.63 -5.69 13.83
CA TYR A 114 -3.05 -5.81 14.13
C TYR A 114 -3.93 -5.30 12.99
N VAL A 115 -3.65 -4.10 12.47
CA VAL A 115 -4.38 -3.52 11.35
C VAL A 115 -4.27 -4.41 10.12
N ASP A 116 -3.07 -4.87 9.77
CA ASP A 116 -2.84 -5.70 8.58
C ASP A 116 -3.53 -7.07 8.69
N LYS A 117 -3.53 -7.69 9.87
CA LYS A 117 -4.28 -8.93 10.12
C LYS A 117 -5.79 -8.74 9.96
N ASN A 118 -6.31 -7.56 10.31
CA ASN A 118 -7.72 -7.20 10.17
C ASN A 118 -8.10 -6.66 8.79
N THR A 119 -7.12 -6.36 7.92
CA THR A 119 -7.42 -6.04 6.52
C THR A 119 -7.95 -7.28 5.81
N LYS A 120 -9.19 -7.20 5.29
CA LYS A 120 -9.74 -8.26 4.45
C LYS A 120 -8.93 -8.31 3.15
N SER A 121 -8.05 -9.30 3.02
CA SER A 121 -7.58 -9.74 1.71
C SER A 121 -8.72 -10.49 1.04
N GLY A 122 -8.95 -10.26 -0.26
CA GLY A 122 -9.75 -11.19 -1.07
C GLY A 122 -9.06 -12.56 -1.16
N ILE A 123 -9.22 -13.28 -2.27
CA ILE A 123 -8.49 -14.54 -2.51
C ILE A 123 -6.99 -14.29 -2.29
N LYS A 124 -6.43 -14.92 -1.25
CA LYS A 124 -4.99 -14.80 -0.91
C LYS A 124 -4.20 -15.57 -1.94
N LYS A 125 -3.63 -14.84 -2.92
CA LYS A 125 -2.75 -15.41 -3.95
C LYS A 125 -1.32 -15.63 -3.47
N ARG A 126 -0.89 -14.93 -2.42
CA ARG A 126 0.46 -15.00 -1.83
C ARG A 126 0.38 -15.03 -0.32
N GLU A 127 1.24 -15.83 0.31
CA GLU A 127 1.38 -15.91 1.76
C GLU A 127 2.28 -14.76 2.26
N ARG A 128 1.88 -14.10 3.35
CA ARG A 128 2.72 -13.08 4.01
C ARG A 128 3.44 -13.72 5.18
N VAL A 129 4.77 -13.70 5.15
CA VAL A 129 5.64 -14.18 6.23
C VAL A 129 6.23 -12.98 6.95
N TYR A 130 5.86 -12.79 8.20
CA TYR A 130 6.42 -11.73 9.03
C TYR A 130 7.76 -12.19 9.62
N ARG A 131 8.83 -11.44 9.37
CA ARG A 131 10.17 -11.66 9.95
C ARG A 131 10.53 -10.48 10.85
N PRO A 132 10.01 -10.42 12.09
CA PRO A 132 10.13 -9.24 12.94
C PRO A 132 11.54 -8.98 13.48
N SER A 133 12.41 -10.00 13.46
CA SER A 133 13.83 -9.91 13.78
C SER A 133 14.68 -9.30 12.65
N GLU A 134 14.14 -9.24 11.44
CA GLU A 134 14.80 -8.62 10.29
C GLU A 134 14.36 -7.15 10.17
N TYR A 135 15.34 -6.26 10.20
CA TYR A 135 15.12 -4.83 10.12
C TYR A 135 15.61 -4.27 8.80
N VAL A 136 14.87 -3.29 8.28
CA VAL A 136 15.29 -2.45 7.17
C VAL A 136 15.70 -1.10 7.77
N GLU A 137 16.88 -0.63 7.37
CA GLU A 137 17.42 0.67 7.73
C GLU A 137 16.85 1.72 6.76
N GLU A 138 15.79 2.41 7.18
CA GLU A 138 15.26 3.60 6.50
C GLU A 138 15.16 4.73 7.52
N ALA A 139 15.25 5.98 7.06
CA ALA A 139 15.07 7.12 7.94
C ALA A 139 13.60 7.25 8.36
N ALA A 140 13.36 7.62 9.62
CA ALA A 140 12.04 8.03 10.06
C ALA A 140 11.63 9.32 9.32
N PRO A 141 10.36 9.48 8.93
CA PRO A 141 9.85 10.76 8.46
C PRO A 141 10.12 11.85 9.51
N SER A 142 10.49 13.06 9.08
CA SER A 142 10.76 14.20 9.97
C SER A 142 9.57 14.55 10.86
N ASP A 143 8.36 14.27 10.35
CA ASP A 143 7.09 14.63 10.96
C ASP A 143 6.43 13.44 11.66
N ALA A 144 7.20 12.41 12.03
CA ALA A 144 6.70 11.25 12.74
C ALA A 144 6.15 11.66 14.12
N PRO A 145 4.87 11.41 14.44
CA PRO A 145 4.34 11.81 15.75
C PRO A 145 4.98 11.02 16.90
N ASP A 146 5.14 11.71 18.04
CA ASP A 146 5.78 11.19 19.26
C ASP A 146 5.22 9.86 19.75
N ILE A 147 3.91 9.61 19.56
CA ILE A 147 3.30 8.35 19.98
C ILE A 147 3.88 7.13 19.24
N LEU A 148 4.44 7.33 18.04
CA LEU A 148 5.07 6.29 17.23
C LEU A 148 6.48 5.93 17.71
N LEU A 149 6.99 6.69 18.68
CA LEU A 149 8.26 6.49 19.38
C LEU A 149 8.04 6.03 20.83
N ARG A 150 6.81 6.08 21.35
CA ARG A 150 6.47 5.64 22.71
C ARG A 150 6.25 4.13 22.75
N GLU A 151 6.70 3.53 23.85
CA GLU A 151 6.34 2.17 24.23
C GLU A 151 5.10 2.24 25.12
N LEU A 152 3.99 1.73 24.62
CA LEU A 152 2.77 1.46 25.36
C LEU A 152 2.80 -0.01 25.79
N ASP A 153 2.54 -0.25 27.07
CA ASP A 153 2.37 -1.59 27.61
C ASP A 153 0.98 -2.12 27.19
N PHE A 154 0.98 -3.09 26.28
CA PHE A 154 -0.18 -3.88 25.87
C PHE A 154 0.01 -5.34 26.26
#